data_AF-A0A0U3F1Y1-F1
#
_entry.id   AF-A0A0U3F1Y1-F1
#
_cell.length_a   1.000
_cell.length_b   1.000
_cell.length_c   1.000
_cell.angle_alpha   90.00
_cell.angle_beta   90.00
_cell.angle_gamma   90.00
#
_symmetry.space_group_name_H-M   'P 1'
#
loop_
_entity.id
_entity.type
_entity.pdbx_description
1 polymer ?
#
loop_
_entity_poly.entity_id
_entity_poly.type
_entity_poly.pdbx_seq_one_letter_code
_entity_poly.pdbx_strand_id
1 'polypeptide(L)'
;MADRHRATVRGAAVVALGTLALTAIHPAASAGPGRGPAPTAAQTLGADKPSPQVLHALERDLRLTPDQAATRLVNEAEAGTRAGVLRNTLGTRFAGAWVKGATAAELTVATTDRADFAAIRAQGATPVAARWGLADLRSVKQKLDRAAAGVKTADTPVWYVDVRTNRVVVEARSRKAATAFVKAAGAAAGRTAVRLSAERPRLMADIVGGDAYYIDDMARCSVGFSVTKGDQQGFASAGHCGKPGSKTTGADRTTAQGTFQASTFPGKDMSWVATVSGWTATPYVKGENGQKVEVAGSVQALVGASVCRSGSTTGWHCGTVKQQDTSVSYAEGTVDGLTQTDVCAEPGDSGGPYISGAQAQGVTSGGSGDCTSGGTTFFQPVNPILADFGLTLKTTGQTSAAPEPADARAWRAGRVYEAGAEVTVGTVTYRCLQSHQAQSSWAPDVTPALWQRL
;
A
#
# COMPACT_ATOMS: atom_id res chain seq x y z
N MET A 1 -39.79 -47.98 -41.47
CA MET A 1 -39.94 -49.26 -40.76
C MET A 1 -40.12 -50.33 -41.81
N ALA A 2 -39.09 -51.12 -42.07
CA ALA A 2 -39.12 -52.19 -43.07
C ALA A 2 -38.17 -53.32 -42.67
N ASP A 3 -38.77 -54.50 -42.59
CA ASP A 3 -38.29 -55.84 -42.95
C ASP A 3 -37.00 -56.46 -42.38
N ARG A 4 -37.26 -57.60 -41.72
CA ARG A 4 -36.36 -58.76 -41.61
C ARG A 4 -36.16 -59.38 -42.99
N HIS A 5 -34.97 -59.93 -43.27
CA HIS A 5 -34.81 -61.33 -43.71
C HIS A 5 -33.33 -61.77 -43.67
N ARG A 6 -33.16 -63.10 -43.63
CA ARG A 6 -31.98 -63.88 -43.23
C ARG A 6 -31.05 -64.25 -44.40
N ALA A 7 -29.82 -64.60 -44.01
CA ALA A 7 -28.99 -65.74 -44.44
C ALA A 7 -28.18 -65.67 -45.75
N THR A 8 -26.88 -66.00 -45.65
CA THR A 8 -26.27 -67.17 -46.32
C THR A 8 -24.90 -67.52 -45.73
N VAL A 9 -24.55 -68.81 -45.79
CA VAL A 9 -23.38 -69.48 -45.20
C VAL A 9 -22.59 -70.19 -46.32
N ARG A 10 -21.31 -70.49 -46.04
CA ARG A 10 -20.35 -71.42 -46.70
C ARG A 10 -19.44 -70.74 -47.73
N GLY A 11 -18.11 -70.91 -47.74
CA GLY A 11 -17.20 -71.81 -47.03
C GLY A 11 -16.14 -72.32 -48.02
N ALA A 12 -14.85 -72.34 -47.67
CA ALA A 12 -13.83 -73.23 -48.23
C ALA A 12 -12.48 -73.04 -47.51
N ALA A 13 -11.83 -74.14 -47.15
CA ALA A 13 -10.45 -74.22 -46.70
C ALA A 13 -9.69 -75.17 -47.63
N VAL A 14 -8.48 -74.81 -48.07
CA VAL A 14 -7.42 -75.74 -48.55
C VAL A 14 -6.05 -75.13 -48.22
N VAL A 15 -5.15 -75.99 -47.73
CA VAL A 15 -3.75 -75.76 -47.34
C VAL A 15 -2.81 -75.96 -48.54
N ALA A 16 -1.74 -75.16 -48.67
CA ALA A 16 -0.53 -75.56 -49.38
C ALA A 16 0.73 -74.88 -48.79
N LEU A 17 1.75 -75.70 -48.50
CA LEU A 17 3.11 -75.33 -48.08
C LEU A 17 3.90 -74.68 -49.22
N GLY A 18 4.76 -73.71 -48.89
CA GLY A 18 5.75 -73.16 -49.82
C GLY A 18 6.72 -72.21 -49.13
N THR A 19 7.87 -72.74 -48.70
CA THR A 19 9.04 -71.95 -48.28
C THR A 19 9.67 -71.23 -49.47
N LEU A 20 9.76 -69.89 -49.44
CA LEU A 20 10.74 -69.14 -50.22
C LEU A 20 11.27 -67.97 -49.38
N ALA A 21 12.55 -68.03 -49.05
CA ALA A 21 13.30 -66.92 -48.49
C ALA A 21 13.53 -65.86 -49.58
N LEU A 22 13.42 -64.56 -49.26
CA LEU A 22 14.35 -63.50 -49.67
C LEU A 22 13.91 -62.11 -49.20
N THR A 23 14.91 -61.41 -48.64
CA THR A 23 15.11 -59.96 -48.53
C THR A 23 14.35 -59.15 -47.46
N ALA A 24 15.18 -58.55 -46.62
CA ALA A 24 14.87 -57.61 -45.55
C ALA A 24 14.26 -56.29 -46.05
N ILE A 25 13.27 -55.81 -45.30
CA ILE A 25 13.13 -54.38 -44.99
C ILE A 25 12.79 -54.30 -43.50
N HIS A 26 13.80 -54.06 -42.67
CA HIS A 26 13.53 -53.58 -41.32
C HIS A 26 12.85 -52.20 -41.46
N PRO A 27 11.70 -51.93 -40.85
CA PRO A 27 11.29 -50.55 -40.65
C PRO A 27 12.38 -49.92 -39.80
N ALA A 28 13.15 -49.01 -40.39
CA ALA A 28 14.03 -48.12 -39.64
C ALA A 28 13.13 -47.42 -38.63
N ALA A 29 13.24 -47.80 -37.36
CA ALA A 29 12.73 -46.99 -36.28
C ALA A 29 13.50 -45.68 -36.35
N SER A 30 12.88 -44.65 -36.92
CA SER A 30 13.36 -43.28 -36.85
C SER A 30 13.51 -42.96 -35.37
N ALA A 31 14.74 -43.00 -34.87
CA ALA A 31 15.09 -42.39 -33.60
C ALA A 31 14.71 -40.91 -33.73
N GLY A 32 13.56 -40.54 -33.16
CA GLY A 32 13.20 -39.14 -33.02
C GLY A 32 14.34 -38.40 -32.30
N PRO A 33 14.57 -37.11 -32.61
CA PRO A 33 15.63 -36.36 -31.97
C PRO A 33 15.50 -36.53 -30.46
N GLY A 34 16.55 -37.05 -29.82
CA GLY A 34 16.55 -37.32 -28.40
C GLY A 34 16.11 -36.07 -27.66
N ARG A 35 14.96 -36.14 -26.98
CA ARG A 35 14.50 -35.06 -26.11
C ARG A 35 15.65 -34.81 -25.13
N GLY A 36 16.21 -33.59 -25.18
CA GLY A 36 17.16 -33.15 -24.17
C GLY A 36 16.58 -33.33 -22.76
N PRO A 37 17.42 -33.26 -21.72
CA PRO A 37 16.94 -33.39 -20.35
C PRO A 37 15.77 -32.43 -20.11
N ALA A 38 14.71 -32.94 -19.51
CA ALA A 38 13.53 -32.14 -19.20
C ALA A 38 13.93 -30.94 -18.33
N PRO A 39 13.32 -29.76 -18.53
CA PRO A 39 13.63 -28.60 -17.72
C PRO A 39 13.32 -28.89 -16.25
N THR A 40 14.18 -28.39 -15.38
CA THR A 40 13.99 -28.41 -13.92
C THR A 40 12.78 -27.56 -13.52
N ALA A 41 12.33 -27.67 -12.27
CA ALA A 41 11.23 -26.85 -11.78
C ALA A 41 11.60 -25.36 -11.80
N ALA A 42 12.84 -25.03 -11.42
CA ALA A 42 13.36 -23.68 -11.46
C ALA A 42 13.33 -23.08 -12.88
N GLN A 43 13.76 -23.85 -13.89
CA GLN A 43 13.72 -23.42 -15.29
C GLN A 43 12.28 -23.26 -15.81
N THR A 44 11.40 -24.19 -15.45
CA THR A 44 9.99 -24.13 -15.87
C THR A 44 9.26 -22.93 -15.28
N LEU A 45 9.58 -22.56 -14.03
CA LEU A 45 8.97 -21.44 -13.30
C LEU A 45 9.72 -20.11 -13.50
N GLY A 46 10.85 -20.11 -14.22
CA GLY A 46 11.71 -18.93 -14.41
C GLY A 46 12.46 -18.48 -13.16
N ALA A 47 12.56 -19.32 -12.13
CA ALA A 47 13.25 -19.00 -10.89
C ALA A 47 14.79 -18.98 -11.05
N ASP A 48 15.32 -19.58 -12.11
CA ASP A 48 16.74 -19.54 -12.51
C ASP A 48 17.11 -18.22 -13.22
N LYS A 49 16.13 -17.39 -13.59
CA LYS A 49 16.32 -16.10 -14.27
C LYS A 49 15.49 -14.98 -13.63
N PRO A 50 15.68 -14.70 -12.33
CA PRO A 50 14.94 -13.65 -11.64
C PRO A 50 15.35 -12.25 -12.13
N SER A 51 14.44 -11.28 -12.05
CA SER A 51 14.77 -9.90 -12.40
C SER A 51 15.76 -9.29 -11.38
N PRO A 52 16.63 -8.34 -11.79
CA PRO A 52 17.54 -7.66 -10.88
C PRO A 52 16.82 -6.98 -9.71
N GLN A 53 15.61 -6.46 -9.93
CA GLN A 53 14.80 -5.82 -8.89
C GLN A 53 14.38 -6.81 -7.80
N VAL A 54 14.02 -8.05 -8.16
CA VAL A 54 13.68 -9.10 -7.19
C VAL A 54 14.90 -9.52 -6.39
N LEU A 55 16.06 -9.69 -7.04
CA LEU A 55 17.30 -10.05 -6.37
C LEU A 55 17.72 -8.98 -5.35
N HIS A 56 17.76 -7.71 -5.74
CA HIS A 56 18.09 -6.62 -4.83
C HIS A 56 17.13 -6.50 -3.65
N ALA A 57 15.83 -6.75 -3.86
CA ALA A 57 14.86 -6.78 -2.77
C ALA A 57 15.15 -7.93 -1.79
N LEU A 58 15.45 -9.13 -2.28
CA LEU A 58 15.80 -10.28 -1.44
C LEU A 58 17.11 -10.06 -0.67
N GLU A 59 18.13 -9.48 -1.30
CA GLU A 59 19.39 -9.11 -0.65
C GLU A 59 19.15 -8.16 0.52
N ARG A 60 18.42 -7.06 0.27
CA ARG A 60 18.14 -6.02 1.27
C ARG A 60 17.27 -6.55 2.41
N ASP A 61 16.16 -7.22 2.08
CA ASP A 61 15.10 -7.52 3.04
C ASP A 61 15.39 -8.79 3.85
N LEU A 62 16.03 -9.78 3.23
CA LEU A 62 16.40 -11.04 3.88
C LEU A 62 17.88 -11.07 4.30
N ARG A 63 18.64 -10.00 4.06
CA ARG A 63 20.07 -9.87 4.35
C ARG A 63 20.89 -10.98 3.69
N LEU A 64 20.65 -11.20 2.41
CA LEU A 64 21.31 -12.22 1.60
C LEU A 64 22.41 -11.61 0.74
N THR A 65 23.44 -12.40 0.43
CA THR A 65 24.35 -12.09 -0.69
C THR A 65 23.64 -12.29 -2.03
N PRO A 66 24.12 -11.69 -3.13
CA PRO A 66 23.54 -11.89 -4.46
C PRO A 66 23.40 -13.37 -4.85
N ASP A 67 24.46 -14.16 -4.61
CA ASP A 67 24.46 -15.59 -4.90
C ASP A 67 23.45 -16.37 -4.04
N GLN A 68 23.31 -15.99 -2.77
CA GLN A 68 22.31 -16.61 -1.89
C GLN A 68 20.88 -16.27 -2.34
N ALA A 69 20.61 -15.03 -2.78
CA ALA A 69 19.29 -14.62 -3.27
C ALA A 69 18.88 -15.40 -4.52
N ALA A 70 19.79 -15.54 -5.49
CA ALA A 70 19.56 -16.32 -6.70
C ALA A 70 19.37 -17.82 -6.37
N THR A 71 20.28 -18.40 -5.57
CA THR A 71 20.20 -19.81 -5.17
C THR A 71 18.92 -20.12 -4.39
N ARG A 72 18.46 -19.18 -3.56
CA ARG A 72 17.23 -19.33 -2.78
C ARG A 72 16.01 -19.55 -3.67
N LEU A 73 15.85 -18.74 -4.72
CA LEU A 73 14.71 -18.84 -5.64
C LEU A 73 14.69 -20.19 -6.38
N VAL A 74 15.85 -20.66 -6.83
CA VAL A 74 16.00 -21.99 -7.45
C VAL A 74 15.59 -23.08 -6.46
N ASN A 75 16.13 -23.06 -5.24
CA ASN A 75 15.82 -24.06 -4.22
C ASN A 75 14.35 -24.08 -3.83
N GLU A 76 13.69 -22.93 -3.77
CA GLU A 76 12.26 -22.83 -3.47
C GLU A 76 11.40 -23.45 -4.57
N ALA A 77 11.71 -23.19 -5.83
CA ALA A 77 11.03 -23.78 -6.97
C ALA A 77 11.15 -25.32 -6.95
N GLU A 78 12.38 -25.82 -6.76
CA GLU A 78 12.63 -27.26 -6.67
C GLU A 78 11.96 -27.90 -5.44
N ALA A 79 12.01 -27.24 -4.28
CA ALA A 79 11.34 -27.68 -3.07
C ALA A 79 9.82 -27.74 -3.24
N GLY A 80 9.23 -26.79 -3.98
CA GLY A 80 7.82 -26.78 -4.33
C GLY A 80 7.39 -28.04 -5.09
N THR A 81 8.16 -28.43 -6.12
CA THR A 81 7.90 -29.66 -6.89
C THR A 81 8.02 -30.91 -6.04
N ARG A 82 9.09 -31.05 -5.24
CA ARG A 82 9.28 -32.21 -4.36
C ARG A 82 8.19 -32.31 -3.29
N ALA A 83 7.78 -31.17 -2.72
CA ALA A 83 6.66 -31.10 -1.79
C ALA A 83 5.33 -31.50 -2.46
N GLY A 84 5.11 -31.13 -3.72
CA GLY A 84 3.96 -31.55 -4.52
C GLY A 84 3.90 -33.06 -4.75
N VAL A 85 5.02 -33.67 -5.16
CA VAL A 85 5.15 -35.12 -5.33
C VAL A 85 4.85 -35.85 -4.02
N LEU A 86 5.45 -35.41 -2.92
CA LEU A 86 5.19 -36.00 -1.60
C LEU A 86 3.74 -35.81 -1.16
N ARG A 87 3.15 -34.63 -1.37
CA ARG A 87 1.72 -34.42 -1.04
C ARG A 87 0.82 -35.42 -1.78
N ASN A 88 1.06 -35.66 -3.06
CA ASN A 88 0.27 -36.61 -3.85
C ASN A 88 0.51 -38.07 -3.41
N THR A 89 1.75 -38.40 -3.07
CA THR A 89 2.15 -39.75 -2.64
C THR A 89 1.59 -40.10 -1.26
N LEU A 90 1.68 -39.16 -0.31
CA LEU A 90 1.29 -39.39 1.08
C LEU A 90 -0.23 -39.26 1.29
N GLY A 91 -0.93 -38.55 0.40
CA GLY A 91 -2.38 -38.37 0.44
C GLY A 91 -2.83 -37.70 1.74
N THR A 92 -3.79 -38.31 2.44
CA THR A 92 -4.35 -37.79 3.70
C THR A 92 -3.34 -37.72 4.84
N ARG A 93 -2.22 -38.45 4.73
CA ARG A 93 -1.16 -38.48 5.75
C ARG A 93 -0.22 -37.28 5.64
N PHE A 94 -0.24 -36.54 4.53
CA PHE A 94 0.53 -35.31 4.38
C PHE A 94 0.05 -34.23 5.36
N ALA A 95 0.95 -33.74 6.22
CA ALA A 95 0.66 -32.77 7.28
C ALA A 95 1.23 -31.36 7.02
N GLY A 96 2.00 -31.18 5.93
CA GLY A 96 2.53 -29.89 5.49
C GLY A 96 4.00 -29.97 5.07
N ALA A 97 4.49 -28.90 4.45
CA ALA A 97 5.89 -28.78 4.04
C ALA A 97 6.37 -27.34 4.22
N TRP A 98 7.67 -27.16 4.49
CA TRP A 98 8.29 -25.84 4.60
C TRP A 98 9.80 -25.93 4.32
N VAL A 99 10.37 -24.80 3.89
CA VAL A 99 11.82 -24.63 3.71
C VAL A 99 12.45 -23.87 4.89
N LYS A 100 13.75 -24.06 5.09
CA LYS A 100 14.58 -23.35 6.08
C LYS A 100 15.95 -22.98 5.49
N GLY A 101 16.64 -22.08 6.19
CA GLY A 101 17.98 -21.60 5.84
C GLY A 101 17.95 -20.38 4.91
N ALA A 102 19.08 -19.67 4.85
CA ALA A 102 19.24 -18.46 4.04
C ALA A 102 18.93 -18.73 2.55
N THR A 103 19.31 -19.89 2.04
CA THR A 103 19.08 -20.32 0.65
C THR A 103 17.88 -21.25 0.48
N ALA A 104 17.01 -21.40 1.50
CA ALA A 104 15.85 -22.29 1.45
C ALA A 104 16.17 -23.77 1.08
N ALA A 105 17.41 -24.22 1.28
CA ALA A 105 17.87 -25.54 0.84
C ALA A 105 17.22 -26.71 1.63
N GLU A 106 16.83 -26.47 2.88
CA GLU A 106 16.29 -27.52 3.75
C GLU A 106 14.76 -27.64 3.62
N LEU A 107 14.30 -28.57 2.77
CA LEU A 107 12.89 -28.95 2.70
C LEU A 107 12.54 -29.91 3.85
N THR A 108 11.57 -29.54 4.69
CA THR A 108 10.97 -30.42 5.69
C THR A 108 9.55 -30.78 5.28
N VAL A 109 9.16 -32.05 5.44
CA VAL A 109 7.80 -32.55 5.19
C VAL A 109 7.27 -33.26 6.42
N ALA A 110 6.11 -32.79 6.90
CA ALA A 110 5.40 -33.38 8.01
C ALA A 110 4.43 -34.47 7.52
N THR A 111 4.37 -35.60 8.23
CA THR A 111 3.46 -36.72 7.95
C THR A 111 2.86 -37.26 9.24
N THR A 112 1.62 -37.77 9.18
CA THR A 112 0.98 -38.47 10.30
C THR A 112 1.47 -39.91 10.49
N ASP A 113 2.27 -40.42 9.57
CA ASP A 113 2.71 -41.81 9.58
C ASP A 113 4.23 -41.92 9.39
N ARG A 114 4.90 -42.53 10.38
CA ARG A 114 6.36 -42.71 10.35
C ARG A 114 6.82 -43.65 9.24
N ALA A 115 5.94 -44.50 8.70
CA ALA A 115 6.25 -45.35 7.55
C ALA A 115 6.66 -44.52 6.31
N ASP A 116 6.22 -43.26 6.22
CA ASP A 116 6.54 -42.37 5.09
C ASP A 116 7.94 -41.79 5.12
N PHE A 117 8.66 -41.95 6.23
CA PHE A 117 9.95 -41.28 6.41
C PHE A 117 10.98 -41.69 5.35
N ALA A 118 10.94 -42.94 4.90
CA ALA A 118 11.79 -43.42 3.81
C ALA A 118 11.46 -42.73 2.48
N ALA A 119 10.17 -42.65 2.12
CA ALA A 119 9.71 -41.99 0.90
C ALA A 119 10.03 -40.48 0.91
N ILE A 120 9.89 -39.83 2.06
CA ILE A 120 10.23 -38.40 2.23
C ILE A 120 11.74 -38.17 2.03
N ARG A 121 12.59 -38.99 2.65
CA ARG A 121 14.06 -38.89 2.47
C ARG A 121 14.49 -39.19 1.05
N ALA A 122 13.84 -40.13 0.37
CA ALA A 122 14.10 -40.44 -1.03
C ALA A 122 13.85 -39.23 -1.97
N GLN A 123 13.01 -38.29 -1.54
CA GLN A 123 12.75 -37.01 -2.23
C GLN A 123 13.63 -35.87 -1.70
N GLY A 124 14.72 -36.16 -0.99
CA GLY A 124 15.65 -35.15 -0.47
C GLY A 124 15.03 -34.21 0.56
N ALA A 125 14.01 -34.66 1.29
CA ALA A 125 13.34 -33.89 2.33
C ALA A 125 13.57 -34.50 3.73
N THR A 126 13.52 -33.65 4.75
CA THR A 126 13.58 -34.06 6.16
C THR A 126 12.17 -34.43 6.65
N PRO A 127 11.91 -35.68 7.07
CA PRO A 127 10.61 -36.05 7.60
C PRO A 127 10.41 -35.59 9.05
N VAL A 128 9.21 -35.12 9.38
CA VAL A 128 8.78 -34.83 10.75
C VAL A 128 7.45 -35.50 11.03
N ALA A 129 7.31 -36.10 12.22
CA ALA A 129 6.04 -36.68 12.64
C ALA A 129 5.05 -35.57 13.05
N ALA A 130 3.82 -35.69 12.58
CA ALA A 130 2.70 -34.82 12.90
C ALA A 130 1.54 -35.62 13.46
N ARG A 131 0.65 -34.97 14.22
CA ARG A 131 -0.54 -35.60 14.79
C ARG A 131 -1.73 -35.55 13.84
N TRP A 132 -1.82 -34.49 13.04
CA TRP A 132 -2.98 -34.20 12.20
C TRP A 132 -2.57 -34.02 10.75
N GLY A 133 -3.34 -34.59 9.82
CA GLY A 133 -3.16 -34.34 8.40
C GLY A 133 -3.52 -32.90 8.03
N LEU A 134 -2.97 -32.40 6.92
CA LEU A 134 -3.21 -31.03 6.47
C LEU A 134 -4.69 -30.80 6.12
N ALA A 135 -5.36 -31.82 5.56
CA ALA A 135 -6.79 -31.78 5.28
C ALA A 135 -7.63 -31.61 6.56
N ASP A 136 -7.26 -32.31 7.64
CA ASP A 136 -7.93 -32.20 8.93
C ASP A 136 -7.79 -30.79 9.52
N LEU A 137 -6.58 -30.23 9.48
CA LEU A 137 -6.34 -28.86 9.97
C LEU A 137 -7.08 -27.81 9.12
N ARG A 138 -7.14 -27.99 7.80
CA ARG A 138 -7.93 -27.14 6.91
C ARG A 138 -9.42 -27.20 7.22
N SER A 139 -9.96 -28.38 7.55
CA SER A 139 -11.36 -28.52 7.96
C SER A 139 -11.67 -27.72 9.25
N VAL A 140 -10.71 -27.62 10.16
CA VAL A 140 -10.82 -26.80 11.37
C VAL A 140 -10.75 -25.30 11.03
N LYS A 141 -9.82 -24.88 10.16
CA LYS A 141 -9.77 -23.48 9.69
C LYS A 141 -11.07 -23.06 9.00
N GLN A 142 -11.65 -23.92 8.15
CA GLN A 142 -12.92 -23.64 7.48
C GLN A 142 -14.10 -23.45 8.45
N LYS A 143 -14.05 -24.04 9.65
CA LYS A 143 -15.04 -23.76 10.70
C LYS A 143 -14.88 -22.34 11.26
N LEU A 144 -13.64 -21.90 11.50
CA LEU A 144 -13.33 -20.52 11.92
C LEU A 144 -13.73 -19.51 10.82
N ASP A 145 -13.42 -19.81 9.55
CA ASP A 145 -13.80 -18.98 8.41
C ASP A 145 -15.32 -18.77 8.34
N ARG A 146 -16.12 -19.83 8.55
CA ARG A 146 -17.58 -19.73 8.59
C ARG A 146 -18.10 -18.96 9.80
N ALA A 147 -17.51 -19.17 10.98
CA ALA A 147 -17.90 -18.43 12.18
C ALA A 147 -17.59 -16.93 12.06
N ALA A 148 -16.49 -16.57 11.41
CA ALA A 148 -16.06 -15.18 11.21
C ALA A 148 -17.08 -14.34 10.43
N ALA A 149 -17.91 -14.96 9.59
CA ALA A 149 -18.99 -14.25 8.89
C ALA A 149 -20.13 -13.81 9.81
N GLY A 150 -20.28 -14.44 10.98
CA GLY A 150 -21.38 -14.18 11.93
C GLY A 150 -20.96 -13.54 13.25
N VAL A 151 -19.67 -13.28 13.46
CA VAL A 151 -19.14 -12.70 14.72
C VAL A 151 -18.16 -11.57 14.45
N LYS A 152 -18.01 -10.66 15.41
CA LYS A 152 -16.96 -9.63 15.35
C LYS A 152 -15.59 -10.26 15.60
N THR A 153 -14.66 -10.09 14.66
CA THR A 153 -13.30 -10.67 14.73
C THR A 153 -12.19 -9.64 14.96
N ALA A 154 -12.54 -8.39 15.31
CA ALA A 154 -11.58 -7.32 15.54
C ALA A 154 -10.51 -7.64 16.62
N ASP A 155 -10.86 -8.48 17.61
CA ASP A 155 -9.95 -8.95 18.66
C ASP A 155 -9.28 -10.31 18.37
N THR A 156 -9.62 -10.93 17.22
CA THR A 156 -9.02 -12.17 16.70
C THR A 156 -8.67 -12.01 15.22
N PRO A 157 -7.80 -11.05 14.86
CA PRO A 157 -7.68 -10.57 13.48
C PRO A 157 -7.03 -11.56 12.51
N VAL A 158 -6.37 -12.62 13.00
CA VAL A 158 -5.61 -13.55 12.16
C VAL A 158 -5.86 -14.99 12.61
N TRP A 159 -6.15 -15.88 11.67
CA TRP A 159 -6.21 -17.33 11.92
C TRP A 159 -5.76 -18.15 10.70
N TYR A 160 -4.95 -19.19 10.93
CA TYR A 160 -4.31 -19.99 9.87
C TYR A 160 -3.99 -21.41 10.32
N VAL A 161 -3.70 -22.27 9.34
CA VAL A 161 -3.07 -23.57 9.59
C VAL A 161 -1.57 -23.37 9.70
N ASP A 162 -1.01 -23.63 10.88
CA ASP A 162 0.43 -23.67 11.09
C ASP A 162 0.94 -25.09 10.88
N VAL A 163 1.55 -25.33 9.73
CA VAL A 163 2.13 -26.63 9.37
C VAL A 163 3.37 -26.98 10.20
N ARG A 164 4.06 -25.99 10.77
CA ARG A 164 5.29 -26.21 11.56
C ARG A 164 4.95 -26.69 12.97
N THR A 165 3.90 -26.15 13.58
CA THR A 165 3.41 -26.58 14.90
C THR A 165 2.27 -27.60 14.83
N ASN A 166 1.82 -27.95 13.61
CA ASN A 166 0.74 -28.90 13.31
C ASN A 166 -0.58 -28.56 14.04
N ARG A 167 -0.97 -27.28 14.02
CA ARG A 167 -2.20 -26.76 14.66
C ARG A 167 -2.84 -25.66 13.83
N VAL A 168 -4.09 -25.33 14.12
CA VAL A 168 -4.74 -24.10 13.64
C VAL A 168 -4.51 -22.99 14.67
N VAL A 169 -3.76 -21.97 14.30
CA VAL A 169 -3.44 -20.84 15.20
C VAL A 169 -4.49 -19.75 15.04
N VAL A 170 -4.97 -19.23 16.17
CA VAL A 170 -5.75 -17.97 16.25
C VAL A 170 -4.88 -16.96 16.97
N GLU A 171 -4.52 -15.89 16.28
CA GLU A 171 -3.85 -14.75 16.89
C GLU A 171 -4.87 -13.76 17.41
N ALA A 172 -4.77 -13.41 18.69
CA ALA A 172 -5.79 -12.64 19.37
C ALA A 172 -5.22 -11.63 20.35
N ARG A 173 -5.97 -10.54 20.54
CA ARG A 173 -5.68 -9.49 21.52
C ARG A 173 -5.86 -9.97 22.97
N SER A 174 -6.71 -10.97 23.18
CA SER A 174 -6.91 -11.59 24.48
C SER A 174 -7.28 -13.08 24.35
N ARG A 175 -6.96 -13.87 25.39
CA ARG A 175 -7.36 -15.28 25.46
C ARG A 175 -8.89 -15.43 25.49
N LYS A 176 -9.60 -14.48 26.09
CA LYS A 176 -11.06 -14.46 26.15
C LYS A 176 -11.67 -14.36 24.74
N ALA A 177 -11.19 -13.42 23.93
CA ALA A 177 -11.65 -13.25 22.54
C ALA A 177 -11.36 -14.50 21.70
N ALA A 178 -10.14 -15.05 21.80
CA ALA A 178 -9.78 -16.28 21.10
C ALA A 178 -10.67 -17.46 21.49
N THR A 179 -10.90 -17.64 22.79
CA THR A 179 -11.74 -18.74 23.32
C THR A 179 -13.18 -18.59 22.84
N ALA A 180 -13.73 -17.37 22.85
CA ALA A 180 -15.07 -17.09 22.32
C ALA A 180 -15.17 -17.41 20.83
N PHE A 181 -14.20 -17.00 20.03
CA PHE A 181 -14.19 -17.25 18.59
C PHE A 181 -14.03 -18.75 18.25
N VAL A 182 -13.10 -19.44 18.90
CA VAL A 182 -12.91 -20.90 18.74
C VAL A 182 -14.16 -21.68 19.15
N LYS A 183 -14.82 -21.27 20.25
CA LYS A 183 -16.08 -21.87 20.71
C LYS A 183 -17.20 -21.64 19.70
N ALA A 184 -17.35 -20.41 19.19
CA ALA A 184 -18.35 -20.07 18.17
C ALA A 184 -18.18 -20.89 16.89
N ALA A 185 -16.93 -21.23 16.53
CA ALA A 185 -16.64 -22.08 15.39
C ALA A 185 -16.88 -23.58 15.61
N GLY A 186 -17.11 -24.04 16.85
CA GLY A 186 -17.11 -25.48 17.14
C GLY A 186 -15.78 -26.15 16.74
N ALA A 187 -14.68 -25.40 16.85
CA ALA A 187 -13.34 -25.89 16.57
C ALA A 187 -12.78 -26.60 17.82
N ALA A 188 -12.25 -27.81 17.64
CA ALA A 188 -11.76 -28.62 18.76
C ALA A 188 -10.54 -27.96 19.43
N ALA A 189 -10.57 -27.80 20.76
CA ALA A 189 -9.49 -27.19 21.53
C ALA A 189 -8.13 -27.88 21.34
N GLY A 190 -8.12 -29.20 21.11
CA GLY A 190 -6.88 -29.97 20.87
C GLY A 190 -6.25 -29.80 19.47
N ARG A 191 -6.94 -29.11 18.55
CA ARG A 191 -6.46 -28.81 17.18
C ARG A 191 -6.19 -27.33 16.95
N THR A 192 -6.52 -26.49 17.94
CA THR A 192 -6.29 -25.04 17.88
C THR A 192 -5.20 -24.62 18.85
N ALA A 193 -4.53 -23.52 18.55
CA ALA A 193 -3.61 -22.84 19.47
C ALA A 193 -3.93 -21.36 19.48
N VAL A 194 -3.85 -20.73 20.66
CA VAL A 194 -4.02 -19.29 20.80
C VAL A 194 -2.66 -18.64 20.92
N ARG A 195 -2.37 -17.69 20.02
CA ARG A 195 -1.21 -16.82 20.11
C ARG A 195 -1.67 -15.43 20.52
N LEU A 196 -1.22 -14.94 21.68
CA LEU A 196 -1.47 -13.55 22.03
C LEU A 196 -0.64 -12.67 21.12
N SER A 197 -1.29 -11.69 20.50
CA SER A 197 -0.69 -10.84 19.50
C SER A 197 -1.21 -9.42 19.65
N ALA A 198 -0.31 -8.45 19.46
CA ALA A 198 -0.68 -7.04 19.40
C ALA A 198 -1.16 -6.61 18.00
N GLU A 199 -1.11 -7.51 17.02
CA GLU A 199 -1.43 -7.20 15.63
C GLU A 199 -2.84 -6.63 15.44
N ARG A 200 -2.94 -5.63 14.56
CA ARG A 200 -4.19 -5.03 14.08
C ARG A 200 -4.03 -4.67 12.59
N PRO A 201 -4.17 -5.64 11.68
CA PRO A 201 -4.07 -5.39 10.25
C PRO A 201 -5.04 -4.29 9.82
N ARG A 202 -4.57 -3.41 8.94
CA ARG A 202 -5.36 -2.34 8.31
C ARG A 202 -5.00 -2.27 6.83
N LEU A 203 -5.96 -1.86 6.01
CA LEU A 203 -5.66 -1.48 4.63
C LEU A 203 -4.71 -0.27 4.66
N MET A 204 -3.71 -0.29 3.79
CA MET A 204 -2.84 0.88 3.60
C MET A 204 -3.49 1.81 2.58
N ALA A 205 -3.58 3.10 2.90
CA ALA A 205 -4.19 4.13 2.07
C ALA A 205 -3.26 5.34 1.93
N ASP A 206 -3.30 5.99 0.78
CA ASP A 206 -2.57 7.23 0.51
C ASP A 206 -3.43 8.44 0.91
N ILE A 207 -2.79 9.48 1.42
CA ILE A 207 -3.37 10.81 1.56
C ILE A 207 -2.99 11.60 0.30
N VAL A 208 -3.99 12.03 -0.47
CA VAL A 208 -3.79 12.85 -1.68
C VAL A 208 -4.66 14.10 -1.57
N GLY A 209 -4.08 15.27 -1.87
CA GLY A 209 -4.84 16.52 -1.86
C GLY A 209 -5.97 16.52 -2.89
N GLY A 210 -7.14 17.03 -2.54
CA GLY A 210 -8.35 17.02 -3.36
C GLY A 210 -9.28 15.82 -3.12
N ASP A 211 -8.82 14.77 -2.44
CA ASP A 211 -9.68 13.64 -2.08
C ASP A 211 -10.74 14.05 -1.05
N ALA A 212 -11.91 13.41 -1.13
CA ALA A 212 -12.98 13.60 -0.15
C ALA A 212 -12.57 13.02 1.21
N TYR A 213 -12.92 13.75 2.27
CA TYR A 213 -13.03 13.18 3.61
C TYR A 213 -14.31 13.64 4.28
N TYR A 214 -14.79 12.85 5.22
CA TYR A 214 -16.04 13.11 5.92
C TYR A 214 -15.78 13.34 7.40
N ILE A 215 -16.51 14.29 8.00
CA ILE A 215 -16.35 14.71 9.38
C ILE A 215 -17.57 14.30 10.17
N ASP A 216 -17.34 13.47 11.21
CA ASP A 216 -18.37 12.95 12.12
C ASP A 216 -19.62 12.40 11.38
N ASP A 217 -19.41 11.82 10.19
CA ASP A 217 -20.43 11.30 9.25
C ASP A 217 -21.49 12.32 8.77
N MET A 218 -21.25 13.63 8.95
CA MET A 218 -22.21 14.70 8.69
C MET A 218 -21.79 15.68 7.59
N ALA A 219 -20.50 16.03 7.54
CA ALA A 219 -19.98 17.01 6.59
C ALA A 219 -18.96 16.37 5.64
N ARG A 220 -18.83 16.93 4.43
CA ARG A 220 -17.77 16.58 3.46
C ARG A 220 -16.89 17.80 3.24
N CYS A 221 -15.58 17.58 3.32
CA CYS A 221 -14.57 18.52 2.84
C CYS A 221 -13.56 17.78 1.96
N SER A 222 -12.61 18.51 1.42
CA SER A 222 -11.52 17.99 0.60
C SER A 222 -10.20 18.09 1.34
N VAL A 223 -9.39 17.03 1.29
CA VAL A 223 -8.03 17.02 1.83
C VAL A 223 -7.23 18.14 1.16
N GLY A 224 -6.55 18.99 1.92
CA GLY A 224 -5.70 20.04 1.37
C GLY A 224 -4.35 19.50 0.93
N PHE A 225 -3.37 19.58 1.83
CA PHE A 225 -2.02 19.09 1.59
C PHE A 225 -1.61 18.05 2.62
N SER A 226 -0.98 16.98 2.17
CA SER A 226 -0.29 16.03 3.02
C SER A 226 0.81 16.73 3.83
N VAL A 227 0.79 16.53 5.15
CA VAL A 227 1.76 17.11 6.08
C VAL A 227 2.22 16.06 7.09
N THR A 228 3.28 16.38 7.80
CA THR A 228 3.78 15.61 8.94
C THR A 228 4.05 16.50 10.14
N LYS A 229 3.92 15.94 11.35
CA LYS A 229 4.38 16.55 12.60
C LYS A 229 5.28 15.56 13.33
N GLY A 230 6.59 15.67 13.10
CA GLY A 230 7.50 14.55 13.37
C GLY A 230 7.11 13.35 12.51
N ASP A 231 6.97 12.16 13.10
CA ASP A 231 6.57 10.95 12.38
C ASP A 231 5.05 10.87 12.12
N GLN A 232 4.25 11.71 12.79
CA GLN A 232 2.80 11.70 12.67
C GLN A 232 2.38 12.16 11.27
N GLN A 233 1.73 11.27 10.52
CA GLN A 233 1.15 11.55 9.21
C GLN A 233 -0.14 12.37 9.37
N GLY A 234 -0.46 13.20 8.38
CA GLY A 234 -1.66 14.01 8.43
C GLY A 234 -1.91 14.79 7.15
N PHE A 235 -2.90 15.67 7.22
CA PHE A 235 -3.16 16.66 6.18
C PHE A 235 -3.63 17.98 6.76
N ALA A 236 -3.27 19.07 6.10
CA ALA A 236 -3.85 20.39 6.29
C ALA A 236 -5.21 20.49 5.58
N SER A 237 -6.14 21.25 6.14
CA SER A 237 -7.46 21.53 5.57
C SER A 237 -7.99 22.88 6.09
N ALA A 238 -9.24 23.22 5.76
CA ALA A 238 -9.90 24.41 6.27
C ALA A 238 -10.36 24.23 7.73
N GLY A 239 -10.39 25.32 8.48
CA GLY A 239 -10.81 25.37 9.88
C GLY A 239 -12.32 25.14 10.05
N HIS A 240 -13.14 25.74 9.18
CA HIS A 240 -14.60 25.62 9.26
C HIS A 240 -15.12 24.18 9.05
N CYS A 241 -14.30 23.28 8.49
CA CYS A 241 -14.67 21.88 8.26
C CYS A 241 -14.85 21.06 9.55
N GLY A 242 -14.23 21.47 10.66
CA GLY A 242 -14.29 20.69 11.89
C GLY A 242 -13.55 21.33 13.06
N LYS A 243 -13.82 20.84 14.27
CA LYS A 243 -13.22 21.33 15.52
C LYS A 243 -12.18 20.33 16.03
N PRO A 244 -11.23 20.74 16.90
CA PRO A 244 -10.31 19.80 17.54
C PRO A 244 -11.09 18.65 18.20
N GLY A 245 -10.71 17.42 17.92
CA GLY A 245 -11.39 16.21 18.39
C GLY A 245 -12.36 15.55 17.40
N SER A 246 -12.88 16.29 16.40
CA SER A 246 -13.74 15.73 15.34
C SER A 246 -13.06 14.58 14.62
N LYS A 247 -13.82 13.51 14.33
CA LYS A 247 -13.32 12.30 13.67
C LYS A 247 -13.54 12.38 12.17
N THR A 248 -12.63 11.74 11.43
CA THR A 248 -12.71 11.69 9.97
C THR A 248 -12.74 10.27 9.42
N THR A 249 -13.49 10.08 8.35
CA THR A 249 -13.43 8.88 7.49
C THR A 249 -12.95 9.28 6.09
N GLY A 250 -12.31 8.33 5.41
CA GLY A 250 -11.79 8.53 4.05
C GLY A 250 -12.91 8.60 3.01
N ALA A 251 -12.55 8.73 1.74
CA ALA A 251 -13.49 8.86 0.63
C ALA A 251 -14.53 7.70 0.55
N ASP A 252 -14.21 6.53 1.09
CA ASP A 252 -15.10 5.36 1.16
C ASP A 252 -16.15 5.43 2.29
N ARG A 253 -16.13 6.49 3.11
CA ARG A 253 -17.00 6.74 4.28
C ARG A 253 -16.94 5.71 5.39
N THR A 254 -16.10 4.69 5.29
CA THR A 254 -16.09 3.54 6.21
C THR A 254 -14.74 3.33 6.86
N THR A 255 -13.67 3.70 6.16
CA THR A 255 -12.31 3.63 6.68
C THR A 255 -12.04 4.85 7.56
N ALA A 256 -11.83 4.62 8.85
CA ALA A 256 -11.37 5.64 9.78
C ALA A 256 -10.05 6.26 9.26
N GLN A 257 -10.03 7.59 9.14
CA GLN A 257 -8.92 8.33 8.56
C GLN A 257 -8.09 9.04 9.63
N GLY A 258 -8.71 9.85 10.48
CA GLY A 258 -7.97 10.68 11.40
C GLY A 258 -8.81 11.45 12.40
N THR A 259 -8.18 12.40 13.08
CA THR A 259 -8.81 13.30 14.04
C THR A 259 -8.22 14.71 13.91
N PHE A 260 -9.08 15.72 13.85
CA PHE A 260 -8.66 17.12 13.89
C PHE A 260 -7.87 17.40 15.16
N GLN A 261 -6.64 17.86 15.02
CA GLN A 261 -5.77 18.17 16.17
C GLN A 261 -5.79 19.66 16.50
N ALA A 262 -5.88 20.50 15.47
CA ALA A 262 -6.05 21.94 15.61
C ALA A 262 -6.97 22.46 14.51
N SER A 263 -7.73 23.50 14.84
CA SER A 263 -8.59 24.21 13.92
C SER A 263 -8.76 25.65 14.43
N THR A 264 -8.70 26.61 13.53
CA THR A 264 -8.94 28.03 13.80
C THR A 264 -9.92 28.54 12.75
N PHE A 265 -11.11 28.93 13.22
CA PHE A 265 -12.18 29.57 12.45
C PHE A 265 -13.23 30.17 13.42
N PRO A 266 -13.68 31.42 13.25
CA PRO A 266 -13.23 32.43 12.27
C PRO A 266 -11.86 33.04 12.65
N GLY A 267 -11.49 34.19 12.05
CA GLY A 267 -10.21 34.88 12.20
C GLY A 267 -9.15 34.39 11.21
N LYS A 268 -8.91 33.08 11.20
CA LYS A 268 -8.22 32.34 10.12
C LYS A 268 -9.16 31.22 9.65
N ASP A 269 -8.80 30.50 8.59
CA ASP A 269 -9.56 29.32 8.18
C ASP A 269 -8.64 28.13 7.90
N MET A 270 -8.03 27.61 8.96
CA MET A 270 -7.00 26.58 8.89
C MET A 270 -7.21 25.47 9.91
N SER A 271 -6.92 24.24 9.51
CA SER A 271 -6.87 23.08 10.39
C SER A 271 -5.79 22.09 9.97
N TRP A 272 -5.52 21.13 10.85
CA TRP A 272 -4.83 19.91 10.44
C TRP A 272 -5.39 18.68 11.16
N VAL A 273 -5.36 17.57 10.44
CA VAL A 273 -5.89 16.27 10.85
C VAL A 273 -4.71 15.30 10.97
N ALA A 274 -4.54 14.72 12.16
CA ALA A 274 -3.63 13.60 12.36
C ALA A 274 -4.32 12.31 11.92
N THR A 275 -3.70 11.56 11.01
CA THR A 275 -4.26 10.30 10.56
C THR A 275 -3.93 9.14 11.50
N VAL A 276 -4.80 8.14 11.50
CA VAL A 276 -4.55 6.87 12.20
C VAL A 276 -3.54 6.03 11.41
N SER A 277 -2.93 5.03 12.07
CA SER A 277 -2.04 4.08 11.40
C SER A 277 -2.71 3.42 10.19
N GLY A 278 -1.99 3.29 9.08
CA GLY A 278 -2.50 2.79 7.80
C GLY A 278 -2.66 3.86 6.71
N TRP A 279 -2.56 5.15 7.07
CA TRP A 279 -2.58 6.26 6.12
C TRP A 279 -1.17 6.84 5.91
N THR A 280 -0.79 7.03 4.65
CA THR A 280 0.53 7.53 4.26
C THR A 280 0.42 8.91 3.62
N ALA A 281 1.13 9.91 4.17
CA ALA A 281 1.20 11.23 3.55
C ALA A 281 1.97 11.15 2.23
N THR A 282 1.36 11.63 1.13
CA THR A 282 2.00 11.62 -0.20
C THR A 282 2.22 13.03 -0.74
N PRO A 283 3.25 13.27 -1.57
CA PRO A 283 3.54 14.60 -2.12
C PRO A 283 2.69 14.91 -3.36
N TYR A 284 1.41 14.56 -3.34
CA TYR A 284 0.53 14.66 -4.50
C TYR A 284 -0.78 15.37 -4.19
N VAL A 285 -1.26 16.11 -5.19
CA VAL A 285 -2.65 16.56 -5.29
C VAL A 285 -3.31 15.91 -6.51
N LYS A 286 -4.62 15.76 -6.46
CA LYS A 286 -5.43 15.20 -7.52
C LYS A 286 -5.69 16.28 -8.58
N GLY A 287 -5.03 16.14 -9.73
CA GLY A 287 -5.22 16.98 -10.90
C GLY A 287 -6.48 16.64 -11.70
N GLU A 288 -6.60 17.29 -12.86
CA GLU A 288 -7.58 16.96 -13.90
C GLU A 288 -7.67 15.44 -14.13
N ASN A 289 -8.88 14.92 -14.36
CA ASN A 289 -9.11 13.48 -14.58
C ASN A 289 -8.52 12.54 -13.50
N GLY A 290 -8.16 13.05 -12.32
CA GLY A 290 -7.61 12.25 -11.23
C GLY A 290 -6.12 11.96 -11.30
N GLN A 291 -5.36 12.59 -12.22
CA GLN A 291 -3.91 12.41 -12.27
C GLN A 291 -3.22 12.93 -11.00
N LYS A 292 -2.05 12.39 -10.64
CA LYS A 292 -1.26 12.92 -9.52
C LYS A 292 -0.40 14.09 -10.00
N VAL A 293 -0.62 15.27 -9.44
CA VAL A 293 0.23 16.46 -9.62
C VAL A 293 1.16 16.57 -8.43
N GLU A 294 2.45 16.74 -8.69
CA GLU A 294 3.49 16.77 -7.67
C GLU A 294 3.49 18.07 -6.87
N VAL A 295 3.69 17.94 -5.57
CA VAL A 295 3.96 19.05 -4.66
C VAL A 295 5.46 19.06 -4.38
N ALA A 296 6.15 20.10 -4.84
CA ALA A 296 7.59 20.25 -4.70
C ALA A 296 8.00 21.28 -3.65
N GLY A 297 7.08 22.07 -3.09
CA GLY A 297 7.36 23.11 -2.11
C GLY A 297 6.14 23.99 -1.80
N SER A 298 6.36 25.12 -1.14
CA SER A 298 5.32 26.10 -0.78
C SER A 298 5.73 27.56 -1.03
N VAL A 299 6.48 27.81 -2.10
CA VAL A 299 6.79 29.19 -2.53
C VAL A 299 5.49 29.91 -2.90
N GLN A 300 5.22 31.04 -2.24
CA GLN A 300 4.01 31.82 -2.46
C GLN A 300 4.00 32.49 -3.84
N ALA A 301 2.93 32.28 -4.60
CA ALA A 301 2.74 32.86 -5.92
C ALA A 301 2.28 34.33 -5.84
N LEU A 302 2.75 35.16 -6.77
CA LEU A 302 2.40 36.58 -6.84
C LEU A 302 0.96 36.81 -7.34
N VAL A 303 0.42 38.01 -7.10
CA VAL A 303 -0.81 38.47 -7.76
C VAL A 303 -0.64 38.40 -9.29
N GLY A 304 -1.66 37.90 -9.97
CA GLY A 304 -1.66 37.62 -11.41
C GLY A 304 -1.12 36.25 -11.80
N ALA A 305 -0.49 35.51 -10.88
CA ALA A 305 0.01 34.17 -11.17
C ALA A 305 -1.14 33.18 -11.43
N SER A 306 -0.91 32.24 -12.34
CA SER A 306 -1.82 31.10 -12.54
C SER A 306 -1.85 30.22 -11.31
N VAL A 307 -3.05 29.81 -10.91
CA VAL A 307 -3.27 28.91 -9.78
C VAL A 307 -4.39 27.94 -10.11
N CYS A 308 -4.21 26.68 -9.73
CA CYS A 308 -5.21 25.63 -9.89
C CYS A 308 -5.65 25.14 -8.51
N ARG A 309 -6.89 24.70 -8.41
CA ARG A 309 -7.40 24.03 -7.22
C ARG A 309 -7.89 22.63 -7.52
N SER A 310 -7.91 21.81 -6.48
CA SER A 310 -8.57 20.51 -6.48
C SER A 310 -9.62 20.44 -5.38
N GLY A 311 -10.76 19.80 -5.66
CA GLY A 311 -11.83 19.59 -4.70
C GLY A 311 -12.67 18.35 -5.02
N SER A 312 -13.30 17.81 -3.98
CA SER A 312 -14.08 16.58 -4.05
C SER A 312 -15.45 16.75 -4.70
N THR A 313 -15.89 17.98 -4.96
CA THR A 313 -17.16 18.30 -5.62
C THR A 313 -16.93 18.62 -7.09
N THR A 314 -16.13 19.64 -7.38
CA THR A 314 -15.98 20.18 -8.74
C THR A 314 -14.74 19.64 -9.45
N GLY A 315 -13.82 19.00 -8.73
CA GLY A 315 -12.60 18.44 -9.31
C GLY A 315 -11.52 19.51 -9.48
N TRP A 316 -10.96 19.60 -10.69
CA TRP A 316 -9.78 20.43 -10.96
C TRP A 316 -10.14 21.66 -11.80
N HIS A 317 -9.86 22.84 -11.27
CA HIS A 317 -10.12 24.11 -11.94
C HIS A 317 -8.95 25.07 -11.77
N CYS A 318 -8.74 25.94 -12.76
CA CYS A 318 -7.64 26.90 -12.75
C CYS A 318 -8.13 28.32 -13.04
N GLY A 319 -7.30 29.29 -12.67
CA GLY A 319 -7.55 30.72 -12.80
C GLY A 319 -6.30 31.48 -12.36
N THR A 320 -6.50 32.64 -11.75
CA THR A 320 -5.44 33.57 -11.34
C THR A 320 -5.61 34.05 -9.91
N VAL A 321 -4.49 34.32 -9.25
CA VAL A 321 -4.46 35.06 -7.99
C VAL A 321 -4.86 36.51 -8.28
N LYS A 322 -5.90 37.02 -7.62
CA LYS A 322 -6.38 38.41 -7.80
C LYS A 322 -5.82 39.35 -6.77
N GLN A 323 -5.78 38.92 -5.51
CA GLN A 323 -5.29 39.73 -4.40
C GLN A 323 -4.87 38.85 -3.22
N GLN A 324 -3.84 39.26 -2.49
CA GLN A 324 -3.40 38.64 -1.24
C GLN A 324 -3.85 39.50 -0.05
N ASP A 325 -3.77 38.94 1.16
CA ASP A 325 -4.10 39.65 2.41
C ASP A 325 -5.51 40.27 2.41
N THR A 326 -6.48 39.50 1.93
CA THR A 326 -7.89 39.89 1.90
C THR A 326 -8.62 39.48 3.17
N SER A 327 -9.44 40.38 3.70
CA SER A 327 -10.38 40.09 4.78
C SER A 327 -11.77 39.80 4.21
N VAL A 328 -12.38 38.70 4.64
CA VAL A 328 -13.70 38.25 4.18
C VAL A 328 -14.62 38.08 5.37
N SER A 329 -15.82 38.67 5.30
CA SER A 329 -16.85 38.53 6.33
C SER A 329 -17.78 37.37 5.98
N TYR A 330 -17.63 36.25 6.68
CA TYR A 330 -18.58 35.14 6.66
C TYR A 330 -19.68 35.34 7.72
N ALA A 331 -20.73 34.52 7.66
CA ALA A 331 -21.82 34.57 8.65
C ALA A 331 -21.32 34.25 10.07
N GLU A 332 -20.28 33.42 10.18
CA GLU A 332 -19.65 32.99 11.42
C GLU A 332 -18.63 34.00 11.96
N GLY A 333 -18.15 34.93 11.13
CA GLY A 333 -17.19 35.97 11.49
C GLY A 333 -16.24 36.35 10.36
N THR A 334 -15.41 37.35 10.61
CA THR A 334 -14.37 37.79 9.66
C THR A 334 -13.17 36.84 9.69
N VAL A 335 -12.65 36.53 8.50
CA VAL A 335 -11.39 35.80 8.30
C VAL A 335 -10.42 36.69 7.55
N ASP A 336 -9.23 36.88 8.12
CA ASP A 336 -8.19 37.77 7.60
C ASP A 336 -7.08 36.98 6.88
N GLY A 337 -6.31 37.67 6.03
CA GLY A 337 -5.12 37.09 5.39
C GLY A 337 -5.41 36.08 4.28
N LEU A 338 -6.63 36.05 3.74
CA LEU A 338 -7.01 35.15 2.65
C LEU A 338 -6.42 35.64 1.31
N THR A 339 -6.23 34.71 0.37
CA THR A 339 -5.90 35.05 -1.01
C THR A 339 -7.13 34.87 -1.90
N GLN A 340 -7.51 35.93 -2.61
CA GLN A 340 -8.61 35.95 -3.56
C GLN A 340 -8.17 35.40 -4.92
N THR A 341 -9.02 34.59 -5.55
CA THR A 341 -8.82 34.04 -6.90
C THR A 341 -10.13 34.09 -7.71
N ASP A 342 -10.03 33.97 -9.03
CA ASP A 342 -11.17 33.75 -9.94
C ASP A 342 -11.38 32.27 -10.31
N VAL A 343 -10.77 31.35 -9.55
CA VAL A 343 -11.04 29.91 -9.69
C VAL A 343 -12.42 29.60 -9.11
N CYS A 344 -13.29 28.92 -9.84
CA CYS A 344 -14.61 28.54 -9.32
C CYS A 344 -14.52 27.45 -8.23
N ALA A 345 -15.56 27.34 -7.38
CA ALA A 345 -15.74 26.22 -6.46
C ALA A 345 -17.14 26.16 -5.87
N GLU A 346 -17.47 25.00 -5.30
CA GLU A 346 -18.80 24.71 -4.76
C GLU A 346 -18.71 24.00 -3.38
N PRO A 347 -19.84 23.90 -2.65
CA PRO A 347 -19.88 23.21 -1.36
C PRO A 347 -19.25 21.80 -1.40
N GLY A 348 -18.30 21.55 -0.51
CA GLY A 348 -17.52 20.31 -0.43
C GLY A 348 -16.11 20.40 -1.01
N ASP A 349 -15.80 21.44 -1.81
CA ASP A 349 -14.41 21.74 -2.22
C ASP A 349 -13.61 22.45 -1.13
N SER A 350 -14.27 22.89 -0.05
CA SER A 350 -13.66 23.43 1.17
C SER A 350 -12.53 22.54 1.67
N GLY A 351 -11.42 23.17 2.09
CA GLY A 351 -10.19 22.48 2.48
C GLY A 351 -9.30 22.00 1.33
N GLY A 352 -9.83 21.88 0.11
CA GLY A 352 -9.09 21.40 -1.06
C GLY A 352 -7.92 22.30 -1.45
N PRO A 353 -6.83 21.74 -2.03
CA PRO A 353 -5.59 22.46 -2.27
C PRO A 353 -5.69 23.43 -3.42
N TYR A 354 -4.99 24.56 -3.29
CA TYR A 354 -4.57 25.44 -4.37
C TYR A 354 -3.08 25.26 -4.63
N ILE A 355 -2.68 25.04 -5.87
CA ILE A 355 -1.30 24.84 -6.31
C ILE A 355 -0.97 25.72 -7.52
N SER A 356 0.24 26.28 -7.56
CA SER A 356 0.77 27.04 -8.69
C SER A 356 2.05 26.36 -9.16
N GLY A 357 2.05 25.83 -10.39
CA GLY A 357 3.08 24.88 -10.83
C GLY A 357 3.13 23.67 -9.90
N ALA A 358 4.24 23.50 -9.18
CA ALA A 358 4.42 22.47 -8.16
C ALA A 358 4.44 23.04 -6.72
N GLN A 359 4.05 24.30 -6.52
CA GLN A 359 4.12 24.99 -5.23
C GLN A 359 2.74 25.06 -4.57
N ALA A 360 2.62 24.48 -3.37
CA ALA A 360 1.43 24.58 -2.54
C ALA A 360 1.15 26.05 -2.17
N GLN A 361 -0.06 26.52 -2.45
CA GLN A 361 -0.48 27.90 -2.19
C GLN A 361 -1.37 28.01 -0.97
N GLY A 362 -2.37 27.14 -0.84
CA GLY A 362 -3.32 27.21 0.26
C GLY A 362 -4.46 26.21 0.20
N VAL A 363 -5.35 26.29 1.17
CA VAL A 363 -6.54 25.45 1.26
C VAL A 363 -7.78 26.31 1.08
N THR A 364 -8.78 25.77 0.40
CA THR A 364 -10.03 26.49 0.14
C THR A 364 -10.72 26.91 1.42
N SER A 365 -11.02 28.21 1.55
CA SER A 365 -11.88 28.73 2.62
C SER A 365 -13.34 28.85 2.17
N GLY A 366 -13.61 29.64 1.12
CA GLY A 366 -14.98 29.84 0.64
C GLY A 366 -15.03 30.69 -0.62
N GLY A 367 -16.21 31.13 -1.02
CA GLY A 367 -16.39 31.93 -2.22
C GLY A 367 -17.86 32.22 -2.56
N SER A 368 -18.06 32.76 -3.75
CA SER A 368 -19.36 33.04 -4.36
C SER A 368 -19.36 32.65 -5.84
N GLY A 369 -20.54 32.40 -6.40
CA GLY A 369 -20.70 31.86 -7.75
C GLY A 369 -20.67 30.33 -7.79
N ASP A 370 -20.39 29.77 -8.96
CA ASP A 370 -20.35 28.32 -9.21
C ASP A 370 -19.40 27.98 -10.37
N CYS A 371 -19.20 26.68 -10.65
CA CYS A 371 -18.32 26.25 -11.75
C CYS A 371 -18.98 26.26 -13.14
N THR A 372 -20.23 26.73 -13.25
CA THR A 372 -20.93 26.92 -14.53
C THR A 372 -20.82 28.36 -15.04
N SER A 373 -21.01 29.34 -14.15
CA SER A 373 -21.06 30.77 -14.45
C SER A 373 -19.80 31.52 -13.99
N GLY A 374 -18.90 30.83 -13.28
CA GLY A 374 -17.73 31.42 -12.65
C GLY A 374 -18.04 31.99 -11.26
N GLY A 375 -17.00 32.51 -10.60
CA GLY A 375 -17.11 32.96 -9.23
C GLY A 375 -15.84 33.63 -8.70
N THR A 376 -15.92 34.08 -7.46
CA THR A 376 -14.76 34.53 -6.68
C THR A 376 -14.56 33.56 -5.54
N THR A 377 -13.33 33.09 -5.33
CA THR A 377 -13.00 32.20 -4.24
C THR A 377 -11.82 32.71 -3.44
N PHE A 378 -11.73 32.26 -2.20
CA PHE A 378 -10.71 32.64 -1.25
C PHE A 378 -10.06 31.37 -0.69
N PHE A 379 -8.74 31.38 -0.60
CA PHE A 379 -8.00 30.32 0.07
C PHE A 379 -7.18 30.86 1.24
N GLN A 380 -7.08 30.07 2.29
CA GLN A 380 -6.17 30.27 3.40
C GLN A 380 -4.75 29.86 2.95
N PRO A 381 -3.76 30.77 2.94
CA PRO A 381 -2.40 30.44 2.54
C PRO A 381 -1.80 29.31 3.39
N VAL A 382 -1.04 28.41 2.75
CA VAL A 382 -0.51 27.19 3.39
C VAL A 382 0.60 27.48 4.39
N ASN A 383 1.46 28.48 4.11
CA ASN A 383 2.62 28.79 4.94
C ASN A 383 2.24 29.16 6.39
N PRO A 384 1.22 30.00 6.65
CA PRO A 384 0.67 30.21 7.99
C PRO A 384 0.19 28.93 8.69
N ILE A 385 -0.44 28.00 7.97
CA ILE A 385 -0.89 26.71 8.52
C ILE A 385 0.32 25.88 8.99
N LEU A 386 1.35 25.82 8.15
CA LEU A 386 2.57 25.08 8.42
C LEU A 386 3.33 25.67 9.63
N ALA A 387 3.44 27.00 9.68
CA ALA A 387 4.10 27.72 10.76
C ALA A 387 3.37 27.57 12.10
N ASP A 388 2.08 27.93 12.15
CA ASP A 388 1.32 28.02 13.40
C ASP A 388 1.10 26.65 14.05
N PHE A 389 0.96 25.59 13.24
CA PHE A 389 0.76 24.23 13.76
C PHE A 389 2.06 23.41 13.85
N GLY A 390 3.19 23.95 13.40
CA GLY A 390 4.49 23.27 13.41
C GLY A 390 4.50 22.02 12.52
N LEU A 391 4.04 22.17 11.28
CA LEU A 391 3.86 21.09 10.32
C LEU A 391 4.91 21.16 9.21
N THR A 392 5.30 20.00 8.70
CA THR A 392 6.18 19.87 7.53
C THR A 392 5.39 19.36 6.33
N LEU A 393 5.37 20.13 5.25
CA LEU A 393 4.72 19.76 4.00
C LEU A 393 5.40 18.52 3.40
N LYS A 394 4.60 17.56 2.93
CA LYS A 394 5.12 16.42 2.19
C LYS A 394 5.41 16.85 0.75
N THR A 395 6.68 16.82 0.35
CA THR A 395 7.13 17.21 -0.99
C THR A 395 7.86 16.07 -1.70
N THR A 396 8.00 16.19 -3.02
CA THR A 396 8.83 15.28 -3.84
C THR A 396 10.32 15.50 -3.59
N GLY A 397 10.71 16.70 -3.16
CA GLY A 397 12.02 16.99 -2.57
C GLY A 397 12.13 16.42 -1.16
N GLN A 398 13.34 16.05 -0.71
CA GLN A 398 13.52 15.58 0.66
C GLN A 398 13.31 16.74 1.65
N THR A 399 12.16 16.74 2.33
CA THR A 399 11.91 17.61 3.48
C THR A 399 12.03 16.79 4.76
N SER A 400 13.17 16.91 5.46
CA SER A 400 13.29 16.44 6.84
C SER A 400 13.32 17.65 7.77
N ALA A 401 12.37 17.73 8.70
CA ALA A 401 12.41 18.72 9.77
C ALA A 401 13.70 18.52 10.57
N ALA A 402 14.56 19.54 10.60
CA ALA A 402 15.74 19.52 11.44
C ALA A 402 15.37 19.95 12.88
N PRO A 403 16.12 19.50 13.91
CA PRO A 403 15.93 19.96 15.29
C PRO A 403 16.02 21.49 15.39
N GLU A 404 15.37 22.05 16.40
CA GLU A 404 15.43 23.48 16.65
C GLU A 404 16.86 23.91 17.06
N PRO A 405 17.51 24.83 16.32
CA PRO A 405 18.82 25.34 16.69
C PRO A 405 18.71 26.27 17.90
N ALA A 406 19.79 26.35 18.68
CA ALA A 406 19.90 27.28 19.80
C ALA A 406 19.93 28.76 19.35
N ASP A 407 20.37 29.03 18.12
CA ASP A 407 20.38 30.36 17.53
C ASP A 407 19.12 30.57 16.67
N ALA A 408 18.30 31.55 17.04
CA ALA A 408 17.08 31.92 16.32
C ALA A 408 17.35 32.41 14.88
N ARG A 409 18.56 32.90 14.60
CA ARG A 409 19.01 33.32 13.26
C ARG A 409 19.58 32.16 12.44
N ALA A 410 19.75 30.97 13.00
CA ALA A 410 20.23 29.84 12.21
C ALA A 410 19.15 29.38 11.20
N TRP A 411 19.62 29.02 10.00
CA TRP A 411 18.76 28.40 8.99
C TRP A 411 18.35 26.98 9.40
N ARG A 412 17.10 26.57 9.10
CA ARG A 412 16.54 25.26 9.46
C ARG A 412 15.59 24.74 8.38
N ALA A 413 15.82 23.53 7.90
CA ALA A 413 14.86 22.82 7.05
C ALA A 413 13.55 22.52 7.81
N GLY A 414 12.42 22.63 7.12
CA GLY A 414 11.07 22.49 7.68
C GLY A 414 10.52 23.78 8.34
N ARG A 415 11.32 24.84 8.49
CA ARG A 415 10.84 26.15 8.96
C ARG A 415 10.25 26.95 7.80
N VAL A 416 9.13 27.64 8.06
CA VAL A 416 8.60 28.67 7.15
C VAL A 416 9.37 29.96 7.36
N TYR A 417 9.85 30.54 6.27
CA TYR A 417 10.51 31.84 6.23
C TYR A 417 9.68 32.79 5.38
N GLU A 418 9.33 33.93 5.94
CA GLU A 418 8.71 35.03 5.20
C GLU A 418 9.76 35.78 4.37
N ALA A 419 9.34 36.38 3.26
CA ALA A 419 10.20 37.29 2.51
C ALA A 419 10.74 38.40 3.42
N GLY A 420 12.03 38.70 3.29
CA GLY A 420 12.74 39.63 4.17
C GLY A 420 13.32 39.01 5.44
N ALA A 421 12.95 37.79 5.82
CA ALA A 421 13.54 37.11 6.96
C ALA A 421 15.04 36.87 6.75
N GLU A 422 15.85 37.12 7.78
CA GLU A 422 17.30 36.94 7.72
C GLU A 422 17.74 35.69 8.48
N VAL A 423 18.66 34.94 7.88
CA VAL A 423 19.28 33.75 8.47
C VAL A 423 20.79 33.79 8.32
N THR A 424 21.51 33.08 9.18
CA THR A 424 22.95 32.93 9.11
C THR A 424 23.32 31.48 8.83
N VAL A 425 24.21 31.27 7.86
CA VAL A 425 24.82 29.97 7.53
C VAL A 425 26.33 30.16 7.60
N GLY A 426 26.99 29.49 8.54
CA GLY A 426 28.38 29.75 8.87
C GLY A 426 28.55 31.20 9.36
N THR A 427 29.31 32.02 8.62
CA THR A 427 29.54 33.44 8.94
C THR A 427 28.82 34.39 7.99
N VAL A 428 27.94 33.87 7.12
CA VAL A 428 27.29 34.65 6.06
C VAL A 428 25.80 34.79 6.37
N THR A 429 25.29 36.01 6.29
CA THR A 429 23.87 36.30 6.43
C THR A 429 23.19 36.29 5.06
N TYR A 430 21.99 35.72 5.03
CA TYR A 430 21.13 35.66 3.85
C TYR A 430 19.76 36.20 4.19
N ARG A 431 19.13 36.87 3.22
CA ARG A 431 17.75 37.34 3.28
C ARG A 431 16.86 36.49 2.38
N CYS A 432 15.74 36.05 2.92
CA CYS A 432 14.72 35.31 2.19
C CYS A 432 14.08 36.22 1.13
N LEU A 433 14.00 35.76 -0.11
CA LEU A 433 13.44 36.51 -1.24
C LEU A 433 11.95 36.24 -1.46
N GLN A 434 11.48 35.04 -1.12
CA GLN A 434 10.11 34.59 -1.39
C GLN A 434 9.61 33.76 -0.20
N SER A 435 8.41 34.01 0.30
CA SER A 435 7.88 33.26 1.44
C SER A 435 7.72 31.77 1.10
N HIS A 436 8.32 30.88 1.89
CA HIS A 436 8.33 29.43 1.65
C HIS A 436 8.64 28.61 2.91
N GLN A 437 8.30 27.32 2.90
CA GLN A 437 8.88 26.34 3.82
C GLN A 437 10.23 25.84 3.29
N ALA A 438 11.29 26.02 4.07
CA ALA A 438 12.63 25.60 3.70
C ALA A 438 12.73 24.08 3.57
N GLN A 439 13.43 23.62 2.54
CA GLN A 439 13.73 22.19 2.31
C GLN A 439 15.21 21.93 2.49
N SER A 440 15.60 20.68 2.76
CA SER A 440 17.01 20.33 2.98
C SER A 440 17.89 20.68 1.78
N SER A 441 17.37 20.50 0.57
CA SER A 441 18.02 20.86 -0.70
C SER A 441 17.96 22.36 -1.02
N TRP A 442 17.28 23.17 -0.20
CA TRP A 442 17.07 24.61 -0.43
C TRP A 442 17.87 25.48 0.55
N ALA A 443 19.05 25.02 0.95
CA ALA A 443 19.92 25.78 1.84
C ALA A 443 20.33 27.13 1.18
N PRO A 444 20.52 28.21 1.98
CA PRO A 444 20.73 29.56 1.46
C PRO A 444 21.92 29.74 0.53
N ASP A 445 23.01 29.01 0.77
CA ASP A 445 24.25 29.06 0.02
C ASP A 445 24.16 28.40 -1.36
N VAL A 446 23.18 27.51 -1.58
CA VAL A 446 23.00 26.76 -2.84
C VAL A 446 21.73 27.13 -3.60
N THR A 447 20.90 28.05 -3.07
CA THR A 447 19.58 28.36 -3.64
C THR A 447 19.36 29.87 -3.81
N PRO A 448 20.09 30.53 -4.73
CA PRO A 448 20.03 31.98 -4.92
C PRO A 448 18.67 32.51 -5.39
N ALA A 449 17.79 31.64 -5.90
CA ALA A 449 16.42 32.00 -6.27
C ALA A 449 15.51 32.27 -5.05
N LEU A 450 15.88 31.76 -3.88
CA LEU A 450 15.13 31.91 -2.62
C LEU A 450 15.87 32.76 -1.60
N TRP A 451 17.18 32.95 -1.76
CA TRP A 451 18.04 33.59 -0.77
C TRP A 451 19.00 34.58 -1.43
N GLN A 452 19.05 35.78 -0.87
CA GLN A 452 20.03 36.81 -1.22
C GLN A 452 21.09 36.88 -0.14
N ARG A 453 22.36 36.69 -0.51
CA ARG A 453 23.48 36.95 0.38
C ARG A 453 23.55 38.46 0.71
N LEU A 454 23.73 38.80 1.99
CA LEU A 454 23.89 40.17 2.48
C LEU A 454 25.36 40.58 2.64
#